data_AF-S0JAE5-F1
#
_entry.id   AF-S0JAE5-F1
#
_cell.length_a   1.000
_cell.length_b   1.000
_cell.length_c   1.000
_cell.angle_alpha   90.00
_cell.angle_beta   90.00
_cell.angle_gamma   90.00
#
_symmetry.space_group_name_H-M   'P 1'
#
loop_
_entity.id
_entity.type
_entity.pdbx_description
1 polymer ?
#
loop_
_entity_poly.entity_id
_entity_poly.type
_entity_poly.pdbx_seq_one_letter_code
_entity_poly.pdbx_strand_id
1 'polypeptide(L)' 'MLYDCIVVGGGPAGANAALVLGRAKLNVLLIDDDQARNKVTHESHGFITNDRLSPTEIKKRAFNDLLKYPTIH' A
#
# COMPACT_ATOMS: atom_id res chain seq x y z
N MET A 1 6.89 19.43 8.12
CA MET A 1 6.62 18.45 9.21
C MET A 1 7.73 17.42 9.19
N LEU A 2 8.11 16.90 10.36
CA LEU A 2 9.06 15.80 10.46
C LEU A 2 8.27 14.48 10.38
N TYR A 3 8.63 13.61 9.43
CA TYR A 3 8.10 12.25 9.34
C TYR A 3 9.05 11.29 10.03
N ASP A 4 8.51 10.27 10.69
CA ASP A 4 9.31 9.19 11.28
C ASP A 4 9.83 8.25 10.18
N CYS A 5 9.08 8.10 9.09
CA CYS A 5 9.45 7.28 7.95
C CYS A 5 8.86 7.81 6.65
N ILE A 6 9.64 7.74 5.56
CA ILE A 6 9.15 7.97 4.20
C ILE A 6 9.24 6.63 3.45
N VAL A 7 8.11 6.18 2.92
CA VAL A 7 8.00 4.97 2.10
C VAL A 7 7.90 5.41 0.64
N VAL A 8 8.85 4.98 -0.19
CA VAL A 8 8.85 5.28 -1.64
C VAL A 8 8.43 4.03 -2.39
N GLY A 9 7.26 4.10 -3.03
CA GLY A 9 6.58 3.03 -3.76
C GLY A 9 5.34 2.51 -3.01
N GLY A 10 4.16 2.67 -3.61
CA GLY A 10 2.84 2.28 -3.09
C GLY A 10 2.35 0.93 -3.60
N GLY A 11 3.26 0.04 -3.99
CA GLY A 11 2.94 -1.36 -4.26
C GLY A 11 2.65 -2.17 -2.99
N PRO A 12 2.43 -3.49 -3.09
CA PRO A 12 2.13 -4.34 -1.94
C PRO A 12 3.15 -4.25 -0.80
N ALA A 13 4.44 -4.11 -1.13
CA ALA A 13 5.50 -3.98 -0.14
C ALA A 13 5.40 -2.66 0.65
N GLY A 14 5.32 -1.52 -0.05
CA GLY A 14 5.25 -0.22 0.62
C GLY A 14 3.94 0.03 1.34
N ALA A 15 2.81 -0.42 0.77
CA ALA A 15 1.52 -0.36 1.45
C ALA A 15 1.54 -1.17 2.75
N ASN A 16 2.10 -2.38 2.76
CA ASN A 16 2.22 -3.17 3.99
C ASN A 16 3.17 -2.51 5.01
N ALA A 17 4.28 -1.92 4.56
CA ALA A 17 5.19 -1.17 5.44
C ALA A 17 4.47 0.03 6.09
N ALA A 18 3.79 0.85 5.31
CA ALA A 18 3.02 1.99 5.80
C ALA A 18 1.91 1.55 6.78
N LEU A 19 1.22 0.45 6.49
CA LEU A 19 0.19 -0.10 7.37
C LEU A 19 0.76 -0.46 8.75
N VAL A 20 1.89 -1.18 8.80
CA VAL A 20 2.53 -1.57 10.06
C VAL A 20 3.02 -0.33 10.84
N LEU A 21 3.64 0.63 10.15
CA LEU A 21 4.15 1.85 10.77
C LEU A 21 3.03 2.78 11.28
N GLY A 22 1.95 2.96 10.52
CA GLY A 22 0.79 3.75 10.96
C GLY A 22 0.05 3.11 12.14
N ARG A 23 0.00 1.78 12.21
CA ARG A 23 -0.48 1.05 13.40
C ARG A 23 0.37 1.29 14.64
N ALA A 24 1.68 1.50 14.45
CA ALA A 24 2.60 1.92 15.50
C ALA A 24 2.51 3.42 15.85
N LYS A 25 1.56 4.15 15.25
CA LYS A 25 1.32 5.60 15.45
C LYS A 25 2.49 6.50 15.03
N LEU A 26 3.33 6.01 14.11
CA LEU A 26 4.37 6.81 13.49
C LEU A 26 3.76 7.69 12.40
N ASN A 27 4.32 8.89 12.22
CA ASN A 27 3.99 9.79 11.12
C ASN A 27 4.74 9.31 9.86
N VAL A 28 3.99 8.78 8.90
CA VAL A 28 4.52 8.14 7.70
C VAL A 28 4.07 8.92 6.47
N LEU A 29 5.00 9.16 5.55
CA LEU A 29 4.70 9.66 4.20
C LEU A 29 4.89 8.54 3.18
N LEU A 30 3.85 8.15 2.45
CA LEU A 30 3.89 7.18 1.37
C LEU A 30 3.82 7.92 0.02
N ILE A 31 4.88 7.82 -0.77
CA ILE A 31 4.96 8.44 -2.11
C ILE A 31 4.92 7.35 -3.16
N ASP A 32 4.03 7.47 -4.13
CA ASP A 32 3.86 6.50 -5.22
C ASP A 32 3.61 7.21 -6.55
N ASP A 33 4.20 6.69 -7.64
CA ASP A 33 4.04 7.21 -9.00
C ASP A 33 3.01 6.44 -9.84
N ASP A 34 2.30 5.49 -9.20
CA ASP A 34 1.30 4.61 -9.80
C ASP A 34 1.82 3.75 -10.98
N GLN A 35 3.13 3.52 -11.09
CA GLN A 35 3.73 2.69 -12.14
C GLN A 35 3.98 1.25 -11.66
N ALA A 36 2.90 0.54 -11.31
CA ALA A 36 3.00 -0.84 -10.84
C ALA A 36 3.63 -1.77 -11.90
N ARG A 37 4.57 -2.64 -11.48
CA ARG A 37 5.23 -3.65 -12.35
C ARG A 37 4.23 -4.54 -13.09
N ASN A 38 3.11 -4.87 -12.46
CA ASN A 38 2.05 -5.72 -13.00
C ASN A 38 0.85 -4.93 -13.55
N LYS A 39 1.02 -3.65 -13.93
CA LYS A 39 -0.09 -2.78 -14.40
C LYS A 39 -0.86 -3.31 -15.62
N VAL A 40 -0.26 -4.18 -16.43
CA VAL A 40 -0.89 -4.79 -17.61
C VAL A 40 -1.62 -6.11 -17.29
N THR A 41 -1.53 -6.58 -16.04
CA THR A 41 -2.08 -7.87 -15.62
C THR A 41 -3.54 -7.72 -15.20
N HIS A 42 -4.40 -8.61 -15.70
CA HIS A 42 -5.84 -8.59 -15.37
C HIS A 42 -6.18 -9.34 -14.08
N GLU A 43 -5.46 -10.41 -13.75
CA GLU A 43 -5.65 -11.22 -12.54
C GLU A 43 -4.31 -11.55 -11.88
N SER A 44 -4.23 -11.43 -10.54
CA SER A 44 -3.10 -11.88 -9.73
C SER A 44 -3.41 -13.23 -9.08
N HIS A 45 -2.40 -14.08 -8.92
CA HIS A 45 -2.54 -15.40 -8.31
C HIS A 45 -1.53 -15.61 -7.19
N GLY A 46 -1.81 -16.56 -6.30
CA GLY A 46 -0.88 -16.97 -5.25
C GLY A 46 -0.74 -15.97 -4.10
N PHE A 47 -1.67 -15.01 -3.98
CA PHE A 47 -1.74 -14.09 -2.85
C PHE A 47 -2.93 -14.47 -1.95
N ILE A 48 -2.64 -14.89 -0.72
CA ILE A 48 -3.67 -15.37 0.22
C ILE A 48 -4.79 -14.34 0.40
N THR A 49 -6.03 -14.82 0.48
CA THR A 49 -7.30 -14.04 0.52
C THR A 49 -7.56 -13.11 -0.68
N ASN A 50 -6.65 -13.05 -1.65
CA ASN A 50 -6.69 -12.15 -2.79
C ASN A 50 -6.44 -12.89 -4.12
N ASP A 51 -6.59 -14.21 -4.13
CA ASP A 51 -6.43 -15.01 -5.34
C ASP A 51 -7.45 -14.59 -6.41
N ARG A 52 -6.99 -14.43 -7.65
CA ARG A 52 -7.74 -13.98 -8.84
C ARG A 52 -8.23 -12.53 -8.81
N LEU A 53 -7.77 -11.70 -7.87
CA LEU A 53 -8.07 -10.27 -7.90
C LEU A 53 -7.13 -9.53 -8.87
N SER A 54 -7.63 -8.45 -9.48
CA SER A 54 -6.78 -7.58 -10.28
C SER A 54 -5.76 -6.84 -9.39
N PRO A 55 -4.56 -6.52 -9.92
CA PRO A 55 -3.58 -5.71 -9.18
C PRO A 55 -4.16 -4.40 -8.64
N THR A 56 -5.01 -3.75 -9.42
CA THR A 56 -5.68 -2.50 -9.04
C THR A 56 -6.64 -2.69 -7.86
N GLU A 57 -7.40 -3.80 -7.83
CA GLU A 57 -8.30 -4.11 -6.72
C GLU A 57 -7.53 -4.41 -5.43
N ILE A 58 -6.43 -5.18 -5.52
CA ILE A 58 -5.53 -5.43 -4.38
C ILE A 58 -4.97 -4.10 -3.83
N LYS A 59 -4.47 -3.23 -4.72
CA LYS A 59 -3.95 -1.91 -4.34
C LYS A 59 -5.02 -1.05 -3.68
N LYS A 60 -6.23 -0.99 -4.26
CA LYS A 60 -7.35 -0.24 -3.71
C LYS A 60 -7.72 -0.71 -2.29
N ARG A 61 -7.78 -2.02 -2.06
CA ARG A 61 -8.05 -2.59 -0.73
C ARG A 61 -6.96 -2.21 0.28
N ALA A 62 -5.69 -2.32 -0.12
CA ALA A 62 -4.57 -1.92 0.71
C ALA A 62 -4.67 -0.43 1.11
N PHE A 63 -4.94 0.47 0.16
CA PHE A 63 -5.10 1.90 0.45
C PHE A 63 -6.33 2.20 1.32
N ASN A 64 -7.44 1.47 1.14
CA ASN A 64 -8.60 1.58 2.04
C ASN A 64 -8.25 1.22 3.50
N ASP A 65 -7.31 0.30 3.72
CA ASP A 65 -6.80 0.01 5.05
C ASP A 65 -5.90 1.13 5.58
N LEU A 66 -5.05 1.73 4.74
CA LEU A 66 -4.18 2.86 5.13
C LEU A 66 -4.99 4.08 5.57
N LEU A 67 -6.09 4.40 4.87
CA LEU A 67 -6.96 5.55 5.18
C LEU A 67 -7.57 5.52 6.58
N LYS A 68 -7.55 4.37 7.26
CA LYS A 68 -8.03 4.23 8.64
C LYS A 68 -7.06 4.80 9.68
N TYR A 69 -5.83 5.15 9.27
CA TYR A 69 -4.77 5.63 10.15
C TYR A 69 -4.43 7.09 9.84
N PRO A 70 -4.76 8.05 10.72
CA PRO A 70 -4.59 9.48 10.45
C PRO A 70 -3.13 9.94 10.40
N THR A 71 -2.19 9.08 10.78
CA THR A 71 -0.74 9.36 10.77
C THR A 71 -0.05 8.90 9.48
N ILE A 72 -0.80 8.33 8.53
CA ILE A 72 -0.31 7.96 7.20
C ILE A 72 -0.74 9.04 6.22
N HIS A 73 0.22 9.55 5.45
CA HIS A 73 0.07 10.65 4.50
C HIS A 73 0.53 10.26 3.11
#